data_AF-A0A4V3HID5-F1
#
_entry.id   AF-A0A4V3HID5-F1
#
_cell.length_a   1.000
_cell.length_b   1.000
_cell.length_c   1.000
_cell.angle_alpha   90.00
_cell.angle_beta   90.00
_cell.angle_gamma   90.00
#
_symmetry.space_group_name_H-M   'P 1'
#
loop_
_entity.id
_entity.type
_entity.pdbx_description
1 polymer ?
#
loop_
_entity_poly.entity_id
_entity_poly.type
_entity_poly.pdbx_seq_one_letter_code
_entity_poly.pdbx_strand_id
1 'polypeptide(L)'
;MKVTVAHLYKKLEELDRDVVELKKLTDRLASDREYSPILKETFLSEMNKLEDQKSEILKLNVSRSESLVKKPAVIVEKPVIPGPPVTDSKKPEKPVRKY
;
A
#
# COMPACT_ATOMS: atom_id res chain seq x y z
N MET A 1 -11.12 4.37 9.98
CA MET A 1 -9.68 4.15 9.76
C MET A 1 -9.36 4.32 8.28
N LYS A 2 -8.27 4.98 7.90
CA LYS A 2 -7.80 5.04 6.50
C LYS A 2 -6.66 4.04 6.34
N VAL A 3 -6.87 2.98 5.57
CA VAL A 3 -5.82 2.00 5.25
C VAL A 3 -5.03 2.52 4.04
N THR A 4 -3.71 2.62 4.15
CA THR A 4 -2.86 3.00 3.00
C THR A 4 -2.26 1.76 2.37
N VAL A 5 -1.85 1.88 1.10
CA VAL A 5 -1.18 0.80 0.34
C VAL A 5 0.03 0.22 1.10
N ALA A 6 0.80 1.06 1.80
CA ALA A 6 1.92 0.61 2.62
C ALA A 6 1.48 -0.33 3.77
N HIS A 7 0.30 -0.10 4.36
CA HIS A 7 -0.25 -0.99 5.38
C HIS A 7 -0.65 -2.35 4.79
N LEU A 8 -1.15 -2.37 3.55
CA LEU A 8 -1.47 -3.63 2.86
C LEU A 8 -0.22 -4.45 2.57
N TYR A 9 0.85 -3.81 2.10
CA TYR A 9 2.14 -4.49 1.89
C TYR A 9 2.76 -5.01 3.18
N LYS A 10 2.72 -4.21 4.25
CA LYS A 10 3.17 -4.65 5.57
C LYS A 10 2.39 -5.88 6.04
N LYS A 11 1.06 -5.88 5.83
CA LYS A 11 0.21 -7.01 6.20
C LYS A 11 0.46 -8.24 5.33
N LEU A 12 0.74 -8.08 4.04
CA LEU A 12 1.13 -9.19 3.16
C LEU A 12 2.44 -9.84 3.63
N GLU A 13 3.43 -9.03 4.00
CA GLU A 13 4.71 -9.55 4.51
C GLU A 13 4.54 -10.30 5.84
N GLU A 14 3.67 -9.79 6.72
CA GLU A 14 3.32 -10.47 7.97
C GLU A 14 2.66 -11.83 7.73
N LEU A 15 1.66 -11.89 6.84
CA LEU A 15 1.01 -13.16 6.45
C LEU A 15 2.03 -14.16 5.88
N ASP A 16 2.97 -13.71 5.04
CA ASP A 16 4.00 -14.58 4.47
C ASP A 16 4.96 -15.13 5.54
N ARG A 17 5.31 -14.33 6.56
CA ARG A 17 6.09 -14.81 7.71
C ARG A 17 5.32 -15.85 8.52
N ASP A 18 4.05 -15.57 8.82
CA ASP A 18 3.20 -16.45 9.63
C ASP A 18 3.02 -17.82 8.98
N VAL A 19 2.77 -17.87 7.66
CA VAL A 19 2.67 -19.13 6.91
C VAL A 19 3.95 -19.96 7.04
N VAL A 20 5.12 -19.33 6.93
CA VAL A 20 6.41 -20.02 7.07
C VAL A 20 6.63 -20.52 8.51
N GLU A 21 6.24 -19.76 9.52
CA GLU A 21 6.34 -20.16 10.93
C GLU A 21 5.40 -21.32 11.27
N LEU A 22 4.14 -21.25 10.82
CA LEU A 22 3.16 -22.34 10.95
C LEU A 22 3.65 -23.63 10.29
N LYS A 23 4.28 -23.53 9.11
CA LYS A 23 4.89 -24.69 8.45
C LYS A 23 6.00 -25.31 9.29
N LYS A 24 6.91 -24.49 9.83
CA LYS A 24 7.99 -24.97 10.72
C LYS A 24 7.44 -25.64 11.97
N LEU A 25 6.37 -25.10 12.56
CA LEU A 25 5.70 -25.70 13.73
C LEU A 25 5.08 -27.06 13.37
N THR A 26 4.44 -27.15 12.20
CA THR A 26 3.87 -28.39 11.68
C THR A 26 4.93 -29.47 11.45
N ASP A 27 6.07 -29.10 10.83
CA ASP A 27 7.17 -30.02 10.55
C ASP A 27 7.85 -30.54 11.83
N ARG A 28 7.92 -29.71 12.87
CA ARG A 28 8.51 -30.07 14.16
C ARG A 28 7.55 -30.84 15.08
N LEU A 29 6.29 -31.02 14.68
CA LEU A 29 5.30 -31.64 15.53
C LEU A 29 5.53 -33.16 15.64
N ALA A 30 5.78 -33.63 16.86
CA ALA A 30 5.98 -35.05 17.15
C ALA A 30 4.72 -35.84 16.76
N SER A 31 4.87 -36.86 15.90
CA SER A 31 3.74 -37.62 15.35
C SER A 31 3.24 -38.74 16.27
N ASP A 32 3.97 -39.02 17.35
CA ASP A 32 3.68 -40.07 18.35
C ASP A 32 2.71 -39.61 19.47
N ARG A 33 2.14 -38.41 19.33
CA ARG A 33 1.20 -37.85 20.31
C ARG A 33 -0.20 -37.88 19.74
N GLU A 34 -1.18 -38.33 20.52
CA GLU A 34 -2.58 -38.48 20.08
C GLU A 34 -3.22 -37.17 19.58
N TYR A 35 -2.77 -36.02 20.08
CA TYR A 35 -3.23 -34.71 19.63
C TYR A 35 -2.57 -34.21 18.34
N SER A 36 -1.49 -34.85 17.89
CA SER A 36 -0.70 -34.43 16.73
C SER A 36 -1.51 -34.38 15.43
N PRO A 37 -2.41 -35.33 15.13
CA PRO A 37 -3.26 -35.27 13.93
C PRO A 37 -4.18 -34.05 13.93
N ILE A 38 -4.84 -33.77 15.05
CA ILE A 38 -5.75 -32.62 15.20
C ILE A 38 -4.97 -31.31 15.04
N LEU A 39 -3.81 -31.21 15.68
CA LEU A 39 -2.96 -30.02 15.58
C LEU A 39 -2.46 -29.79 14.14
N LYS A 40 -2.02 -30.84 13.43
CA LYS A 40 -1.66 -30.73 12.01
C LYS A 40 -2.82 -30.23 11.17
N GLU A 41 -4.02 -30.76 11.37
CA GLU A 41 -5.22 -30.30 10.68
C GLU A 41 -5.52 -28.84 10.97
N THR A 42 -5.42 -28.41 12.24
CA THR A 42 -5.64 -27.00 12.60
C THR A 42 -4.59 -26.07 12.00
N PHE A 43 -3.31 -26.46 11.97
CA PHE A 43 -2.26 -25.66 11.35
C PHE A 43 -2.43 -25.57 9.83
N LEU A 44 -2.81 -26.66 9.17
CA LEU A 44 -3.13 -26.64 7.74
C LEU A 44 -4.33 -25.75 7.44
N SER A 45 -5.38 -25.81 8.26
CA SER A 45 -6.55 -24.93 8.14
C SER A 45 -6.16 -23.46 8.30
N GLU A 46 -5.32 -23.14 9.29
CA GLU A 46 -4.87 -21.78 9.53
C GLU A 46 -3.96 -21.27 8.42
N MET A 47 -3.04 -22.09 7.89
CA MET A 47 -2.24 -21.75 6.71
C MET A 47 -3.13 -21.43 5.50
N ASN A 48 -4.15 -22.24 5.22
CA ASN A 48 -5.08 -21.97 4.12
C ASN A 48 -5.84 -20.65 4.32
N LYS A 49 -6.27 -20.33 5.55
CA LYS A 49 -6.91 -19.03 5.84
C LYS A 49 -5.97 -17.85 5.59
N LEU A 50 -4.68 -17.97 5.93
CA LEU A 50 -3.70 -16.92 5.67
C LEU A 50 -3.49 -16.72 4.15
N GLU A 51 -3.48 -17.81 3.37
CA GLU A 51 -3.45 -17.76 1.90
C GLU A 51 -4.71 -17.13 1.29
N ASP A 52 -5.88 -17.43 1.86
CA ASP A 52 -7.14 -16.82 1.47
C ASP A 52 -7.15 -15.31 1.77
N GLN A 53 -6.70 -14.91 2.97
CA GLN A 53 -6.56 -13.49 3.35
C GLN A 53 -5.58 -12.75 2.43
N LYS A 54 -4.44 -13.38 2.09
CA LYS A 54 -3.49 -12.85 1.12
C LYS A 54 -4.16 -12.63 -0.24
N SER A 55 -4.90 -13.61 -0.70
CA SER A 55 -5.63 -13.55 -1.97
C SER A 55 -6.72 -12.47 -1.95
N GLU A 56 -7.42 -12.30 -0.84
CA GLU A 56 -8.44 -11.27 -0.65
C GLU A 56 -7.83 -9.86 -0.71
N ILE A 57 -6.72 -9.62 -0.01
CA ILE A 57 -5.99 -8.35 -0.04
C ILE A 57 -5.56 -7.99 -1.47
N LEU A 58 -5.10 -8.97 -2.24
CA LEU A 58 -4.72 -8.76 -3.64
C LEU A 58 -5.93 -8.52 -4.55
N LYS A 59 -7.04 -9.24 -4.36
CA LYS A 59 -8.30 -9.08 -5.13
C LYS A 59 -8.97 -7.73 -4.87
N LEU A 60 -8.90 -7.20 -3.64
CA LEU A 60 -9.49 -5.91 -3.27
C LEU A 60 -8.92 -4.73 -4.06
N ASN A 61 -7.75 -4.86 -4.68
CA ASN A 61 -7.15 -3.82 -5.53
C ASN A 61 -7.78 -3.72 -6.94
N VAL A 62 -8.64 -4.67 -7.35
CA VAL A 62 -9.26 -4.67 -8.69
C VAL A 62 -10.69 -4.12 -8.69
N SER A 63 -11.34 -3.98 -7.54
CA SER A 63 -12.57 -3.18 -7.42
C SER A 63 -12.21 -1.70 -7.51
N ARG A 64 -11.95 -1.29 -8.75
CA ARG A 64 -11.72 0.08 -9.19
C ARG A 64 -12.79 0.94 -8.55
N SER A 65 -12.39 1.80 -7.62
CA SER A 65 -13.21 2.90 -7.17
C SER A 65 -13.56 3.75 -8.39
N GLU A 66 -14.72 3.50 -8.99
CA GLU A 66 -15.39 4.48 -9.83
C GLU A 66 -15.85 5.63 -8.93
N SER A 67 -14.89 6.44 -8.50
CA SER A 67 -15.17 7.70 -7.82
C SER A 67 -14.41 8.81 -8.54
N LEU A 68 -15.07 9.30 -9.59
CA LEU A 68 -15.26 10.72 -9.79
C LEU A 68 -13.98 11.58 -9.85
N VAL A 69 -13.19 11.41 -10.92
CA VAL A 69 -12.37 12.54 -11.39
C VAL A 69 -13.34 13.56 -12.01
N LYS A 70 -13.87 14.45 -11.16
CA LYS A 70 -14.51 15.69 -11.63
C LYS A 70 -13.49 16.44 -12.46
N LYS A 71 -13.76 16.51 -13.76
CA LYS A 71 -13.16 17.46 -14.71
C LYS A 71 -13.23 18.87 -14.11
N PRO A 72 -12.16 19.69 -14.14
CA PRO A 72 -12.33 21.10 -14.42
C PRO A 72 -12.43 21.24 -15.93
N ALA A 73 -13.62 21.62 -16.38
CA ALA A 73 -13.84 22.08 -17.73
C ALA A 73 -13.32 23.52 -17.88
N VAL A 74 -12.84 23.83 -19.09
CA VAL A 74 -12.65 25.16 -19.69
C VAL A 74 -11.42 25.91 -19.14
N ILE A 75 -10.40 26.25 -19.94
CA ILE A 75 -10.44 27.22 -21.03
C ILE A 75 -9.63 26.75 -22.25
N VAL A 76 -10.28 26.78 -23.41
CA VAL A 76 -9.69 26.79 -24.74
C VAL A 76 -9.47 28.26 -25.11
N GLU A 77 -8.28 28.64 -25.56
CA GLU A 77 -8.13 29.55 -26.72
C GLU A 77 -6.73 29.50 -27.35
N LYS A 78 -6.72 29.74 -28.66
CA LYS A 78 -5.70 29.48 -29.69
C LYS A 78 -4.50 30.46 -29.68
N PRO A 79 -3.45 30.22 -30.52
CA PRO A 79 -2.09 30.75 -30.34
C PRO A 79 -1.82 32.04 -31.14
N VAL A 80 -0.95 32.93 -30.61
CA VAL A 80 -0.34 34.06 -31.33
C VAL A 80 1.09 34.34 -30.79
N ILE A 81 2.07 34.38 -31.70
CA ILE A 81 3.49 34.81 -31.57
C ILE A 81 3.57 36.32 -31.98
N PRO A 82 4.63 37.17 -31.80
CA PRO A 82 5.76 37.34 -30.85
C PRO A 82 5.89 38.78 -30.20
N GLY A 83 6.72 38.92 -29.14
CA GLY A 83 7.39 40.17 -28.68
C GLY A 83 6.61 41.10 -27.74
N PRO A 84 7.24 41.95 -26.87
CA PRO A 84 8.48 42.70 -27.13
C PRO A 84 9.48 42.69 -25.90
N PRO A 85 10.41 43.66 -25.66
CA PRO A 85 11.81 43.41 -25.30
C PRO A 85 12.13 43.64 -23.79
N VAL A 86 13.33 43.21 -23.37
CA VAL A 86 14.28 43.69 -22.31
C VAL A 86 13.71 44.59 -21.18
N THR A 87 13.93 44.39 -19.85
CA THR A 87 15.17 44.64 -19.07
C THR A 87 14.90 44.46 -17.55
N ASP A 88 15.90 43.95 -16.80
CA ASP A 88 16.30 44.30 -15.41
C ASP A 88 15.33 44.05 -14.23
N SER A 89 15.71 43.79 -12.98
CA SER A 89 16.95 43.43 -12.26
C SER A 89 16.55 43.16 -10.78
N LYS A 90 17.28 42.25 -10.11
CA LYS A 90 17.54 42.18 -8.64
C LYS A 90 16.39 42.03 -7.61
N LYS A 91 16.32 40.84 -6.98
CA LYS A 91 16.11 40.66 -5.52
C LYS A 91 17.46 40.87 -4.78
N PRO A 92 17.58 41.03 -3.44
CA PRO A 92 16.57 40.83 -2.36
C PRO A 92 16.52 41.96 -1.28
N GLU A 93 15.47 42.01 -0.45
CA GLU A 93 15.46 42.85 0.76
C GLU A 93 14.81 42.12 1.95
N LYS A 94 15.56 41.97 3.05
CA LYS A 94 15.06 41.64 4.39
C LYS A 94 15.65 42.67 5.36
N PRO A 95 14.87 43.42 6.14
CA PRO A 95 15.41 44.32 7.15
C PRO A 95 15.60 43.64 8.50
N VAL A 96 16.78 43.84 9.08
CA VAL A 96 17.16 43.50 10.47
C VAL A 96 16.75 44.63 11.40
N ARG A 97 16.26 44.33 12.60
CA ARG A 97 16.44 45.23 13.76
C ARG A 97 16.66 44.42 15.04
N LYS A 98 17.76 44.76 15.72
CA LYS A 98 18.17 44.25 17.02
C LYS A 98 17.62 45.12 18.15
N TYR A 99 17.48 44.52 19.33
CA TYR A 99 17.89 45.10 20.62
C TYR A 99 18.74 44.07 21.34
#